data_AF-A0ABD5UPZ8-F1
#
_entry.id   AF-A0ABD5UPZ8-F1
#
_cell.length_a   1.000
_cell.length_b   1.000
_cell.length_c   1.000
_cell.angle_alpha   90.00
_cell.angle_beta   90.00
_cell.angle_gamma   90.00
#
_symmetry.space_group_name_H-M   'P 1'
#
loop_
_entity.id
_entity.type
_entity.pdbx_description
1 polymer ?
#
loop_
_entity_poly.entity_id
_entity_poly.type
_entity_poly.pdbx_seq_one_letter_code
_entity_poly.pdbx_strand_id
1 'polypeptide(L)'
;MTVTLPMLPTPSIAQIPTFRFAGATVAYDEVYLLVVLLVLWATLGRWVYKDATARGSEWAWQWGFGTPLTVVAGLDVLLLVVVIYLLLRDSD
;
A
#
# COMPACT_ATOMS: atom_id res chain seq x y z
N MET A 1 6.42 42.10 -35.33
CA MET A 1 5.44 41.11 -34.83
C MET A 1 6.21 40.10 -34.00
N THR A 2 6.10 40.18 -32.67
CA THR A 2 6.79 39.27 -31.76
C THR A 2 5.84 38.13 -31.42
N VAL A 3 6.20 36.90 -31.81
CA VAL A 3 5.40 35.70 -31.52
C VAL A 3 5.79 35.20 -30.13
N THR A 4 4.91 35.36 -29.15
CA THR A 4 5.03 34.75 -27.83
C THR A 4 4.58 33.29 -27.93
N LEU A 5 5.54 32.35 -27.81
CA LEU A 5 5.22 30.94 -27.64
C LEU A 5 4.53 30.73 -26.28
N PRO A 6 3.38 30.03 -26.23
CA PRO A 6 2.77 29.69 -24.95
C PRO A 6 3.72 28.75 -24.20
N MET A 7 4.23 29.20 -23.06
CA MET A 7 4.90 28.33 -22.08
C MET A 7 3.89 27.26 -21.65
N LEU A 8 4.09 26.02 -22.09
CA LEU A 8 3.32 24.89 -21.57
C LEU A 8 3.66 24.75 -20.08
N PRO A 9 2.66 24.69 -19.18
CA PRO A 9 2.92 24.52 -17.76
C PRO A 9 3.70 23.22 -17.57
N THR A 10 4.85 23.31 -16.89
CA THR A 10 5.59 22.13 -16.47
C THR A 10 4.67 21.30 -15.58
N PRO A 11 4.43 20.01 -15.88
CA PRO A 11 3.64 19.16 -15.01
C PRO A 11 4.32 19.13 -13.63
N SER A 12 3.60 19.64 -12.63
CA SER A 12 4.06 19.63 -11.24
C SER A 12 3.86 18.23 -10.67
N ILE A 13 4.84 17.71 -9.93
CA ILE A 13 4.74 16.45 -9.17
C ILE A 13 3.52 16.46 -8.22
N ALA A 14 3.00 17.64 -7.86
CA ALA A 14 1.82 17.81 -7.02
C ALA A 14 0.48 17.47 -7.71
N GLN A 15 0.45 17.20 -9.02
CA GLN A 15 -0.78 16.79 -9.72
C GLN A 15 -0.96 15.27 -9.64
N ILE A 16 -1.12 14.75 -8.43
CA ILE A 16 -1.54 13.35 -8.24
C ILE A 16 -2.99 13.26 -8.73
N PRO A 17 -3.30 12.39 -9.71
CA PRO A 17 -4.66 12.25 -10.16
C PRO A 17 -5.49 11.70 -9.00
N THR A 18 -6.62 12.36 -8.73
CA THR A 18 -7.54 12.00 -7.65
C THR A 18 -8.95 11.88 -8.20
N PHE A 19 -9.77 11.06 -7.56
CA PHE A 19 -11.19 10.94 -7.86
C PHE A 19 -12.01 10.98 -6.58
N ARG A 20 -13.28 11.35 -6.70
CA ARG A 20 -14.18 11.43 -5.55
C ARG A 20 -14.99 10.15 -5.43
N PHE A 21 -14.89 9.48 -4.29
CA PHE A 21 -15.62 8.25 -3.99
C PHE A 21 -16.30 8.37 -2.63
N ALA A 22 -17.61 8.12 -2.57
CA ALA A 22 -18.41 8.20 -1.34
C ALA A 22 -18.20 9.49 -0.52
N GLY A 23 -17.95 10.62 -1.20
CA GLY A 23 -17.69 11.92 -0.56
C GLY A 23 -16.23 12.18 -0.20
N ALA A 24 -15.37 11.16 -0.15
CA ALA A 24 -13.93 11.27 0.07
C ALA A 24 -13.17 11.51 -1.25
N THR A 25 -12.07 12.27 -1.18
CA THR A 25 -11.09 12.39 -2.28
C THR A 25 -10.03 11.32 -2.09
N VAL A 26 -9.89 10.44 -3.09
CA VAL A 26 -8.95 9.31 -3.05
C VAL A 26 -8.00 9.43 -4.23
N ALA A 27 -6.72 9.18 -4.00
CA ALA A 27 -5.72 9.22 -5.05
C ALA A 27 -5.65 7.89 -5.81
N TYR A 28 -5.41 7.91 -7.13
CA TYR A 28 -5.41 6.68 -7.92
C TYR A 28 -4.28 5.72 -7.53
N ASP A 29 -3.15 6.26 -7.08
CA ASP A 29 -2.03 5.52 -6.54
C ASP A 29 -2.40 4.77 -5.26
N GLU A 30 -3.15 5.38 -4.35
CA GLU A 30 -3.66 4.71 -3.13
C GLU A 30 -4.53 3.50 -3.49
N VAL A 31 -5.43 3.65 -4.47
CA VAL A 31 -6.27 2.54 -4.94
C VAL A 31 -5.43 1.46 -5.60
N TYR A 32 -4.45 1.83 -6.41
CA TYR A 32 -3.57 0.88 -7.06
C TYR A 32 -2.75 0.09 -6.04
N LEU A 33 -2.19 0.78 -5.03
CA LEU A 33 -1.47 0.17 -3.92
C LEU A 33 -2.37 -0.78 -3.13
N LEU A 34 -3.61 -0.39 -2.82
CA LEU A 34 -4.59 -1.25 -2.17
C LEU A 34 -4.87 -2.53 -2.99
N VAL A 35 -5.07 -2.40 -4.30
CA VAL A 35 -5.30 -3.54 -5.20
C VAL A 35 -4.08 -4.47 -5.22
N VAL A 36 -2.87 -3.92 -5.36
CA VAL A 36 -1.62 -4.70 -5.33
C VAL A 36 -1.47 -5.44 -4.00
N LEU A 37 -1.76 -4.77 -2.87
CA LEU A 37 -1.67 -5.37 -1.55
C LEU A 37 -2.70 -6.49 -1.37
N LEU A 38 -3.93 -6.30 -1.84
CA LEU A 38 -4.97 -7.34 -1.82
C LEU A 38 -4.59 -8.55 -2.67
N VAL A 39 -4.02 -8.34 -3.85
CA VAL A 39 -3.54 -9.43 -4.72
C VAL A 39 -2.40 -10.19 -4.05
N LEU A 40 -1.44 -9.47 -3.47
CA LEU A 40 -0.32 -10.07 -2.75
C LEU A 40 -0.83 -10.90 -1.56
N TRP A 41 -1.74 -10.33 -0.76
CA TRP A 41 -2.38 -11.00 0.37
C TRP A 41 -3.10 -12.28 -0.07
N ALA A 42 -3.95 -12.20 -1.10
CA ALA A 42 -4.69 -13.35 -1.60
C ALA A 42 -3.75 -14.44 -2.13
N THR A 43 -2.66 -14.06 -2.80
CA THR A 43 -1.67 -14.99 -3.35
C THR A 43 -0.92 -15.71 -2.24
N LEU A 44 -0.36 -14.96 -1.28
CA LEU A 44 0.33 -15.53 -0.12
C LEU A 44 -0.62 -16.38 0.72
N GLY A 45 -1.81 -15.88 1.01
CA GLY A 45 -2.80 -16.59 1.80
C GLY A 45 -3.26 -17.89 1.14
N ARG A 46 -3.49 -17.87 -0.17
CA ARG A 46 -3.80 -19.08 -0.95
C ARG A 46 -2.64 -20.08 -0.90
N TRP A 47 -1.41 -19.62 -1.02
CA TRP A 47 -0.23 -20.49 -0.94
C TRP A 47 -0.09 -21.13 0.44
N VAL A 48 -0.14 -20.34 1.51
CA VAL A 48 -0.05 -20.82 2.90
C VAL A 48 -1.21 -21.76 3.22
N TYR A 49 -2.43 -21.42 2.82
CA TYR A 49 -3.59 -22.28 3.00
C TYR A 49 -3.36 -23.65 2.36
N LYS A 50 -2.92 -23.69 1.09
CA LYS A 50 -2.68 -24.95 0.36
C LYS A 50 -1.57 -25.77 1.01
N ASP A 51 -0.48 -25.15 1.46
CA ASP A 51 0.60 -25.85 2.17
C ASP A 51 0.11 -26.43 3.51
N ALA A 52 -0.61 -25.63 4.31
CA ALA A 52 -1.13 -26.07 5.60
C ALA A 52 -2.17 -27.19 5.45
N THR A 53 -3.05 -27.12 4.44
CA THR A 53 -4.00 -28.19 4.11
C THR A 53 -3.27 -29.46 3.65
N ALA A 54 -2.22 -29.34 2.83
CA ALA A 54 -1.42 -30.49 2.40
C ALA A 54 -0.72 -31.20 3.57
N ARG A 55 -0.49 -30.50 4.68
CA ARG A 55 0.07 -31.05 5.93
C ARG A 55 -0.98 -31.56 6.91
N GLY A 56 -2.27 -31.54 6.55
CA GLY A 56 -3.37 -31.96 7.42
C GLY A 56 -3.65 -31.00 8.58
N SER A 57 -3.26 -29.73 8.47
CA SER A 57 -3.53 -28.75 9.52
C SER A 57 -5.01 -28.35 9.57
N GLU A 58 -5.67 -28.60 10.70
CA GLU A 58 -7.05 -28.14 10.97
C GLU A 58 -7.15 -26.60 10.98
N TRP A 59 -6.02 -25.93 11.19
CA TRP A 59 -5.89 -24.48 11.30
C TRP A 59 -5.50 -23.83 9.96
N ALA A 60 -5.53 -24.57 8.86
CA ALA A 60 -5.09 -24.09 7.54
C ALA A 60 -5.75 -22.76 7.12
N TRP A 61 -7.02 -22.54 7.46
CA TRP A 61 -7.70 -21.28 7.16
C TRP A 61 -7.14 -20.10 7.96
N GLN A 62 -6.75 -20.31 9.23
CA GLN A 62 -6.12 -19.29 10.06
C GLN A 62 -4.71 -18.97 9.58
N TRP A 63 -3.96 -19.97 9.14
CA TRP A 63 -2.65 -19.73 8.53
C TRP A 63 -2.79 -18.99 7.20
N GLY A 64 -3.73 -19.40 6.35
CA GLY A 64 -4.01 -18.74 5.08
C GLY A 64 -4.42 -17.28 5.22
N PHE A 65 -5.19 -16.92 6.26
CA PHE A 65 -5.64 -15.55 6.45
C PHE A 65 -4.74 -14.72 7.38
N GLY A 66 -4.32 -15.31 8.50
CA GLY A 66 -3.57 -14.66 9.57
C GLY A 66 -2.12 -14.36 9.21
N THR A 67 -1.44 -15.23 8.44
CA THR A 67 -0.05 -14.97 8.05
C THR A 67 0.08 -13.70 7.19
N PRO A 68 -0.70 -13.49 6.12
CA PRO A 68 -0.69 -12.20 5.42
C PRO A 68 -1.02 -11.00 6.33
N LEU A 69 -1.93 -11.17 7.28
CA LEU A 69 -2.30 -10.13 8.26
C LEU A 69 -1.10 -9.68 9.10
N THR A 70 -0.27 -10.63 9.54
CA THR A 70 0.96 -10.32 10.30
C THR A 70 2.03 -9.59 9.49
N VAL A 71 2.10 -9.82 8.18
CA VAL A 71 3.03 -9.09 7.29
C VAL A 71 2.61 -7.64 7.17
N VAL A 72 1.32 -7.37 6.97
CA VAL A 72 0.79 -6.00 6.88
C VAL A 72 0.94 -5.27 8.22
N ALA A 73 0.51 -5.88 9.32
CA ALA A 73 0.68 -5.30 10.64
C ALA A 73 2.15 -5.06 11.01
N GLY A 74 3.06 -5.95 10.58
CA GLY A 74 4.50 -5.77 10.76
C GLY A 74 5.06 -4.58 9.97
N LEU A 75 4.55 -4.34 8.76
CA LEU A 75 4.89 -3.16 7.95
C LEU A 75 4.46 -1.86 8.64
N ASP A 76 3.25 -1.82 9.21
CA ASP A 76 2.76 -0.66 9.98
C ASP A 76 3.65 -0.36 11.20
N VAL A 77 4.02 -1.40 11.95
CA VAL A 77 4.92 -1.27 13.11
C VAL A 77 6.30 -0.77 12.69
N LEU A 78 6.87 -1.31 11.61
CA LEU A 78 8.15 -0.86 11.07
C LEU A 78 8.10 0.62 10.67
N LEU A 79 7.04 1.02 9.95
CA LEU A 79 6.87 2.40 9.51
C LEU A 79 6.76 3.36 10.70
N LEU A 80 6.00 2.98 11.74
CA LEU A 80 5.88 3.76 12.97
C LEU A 80 7.25 3.96 13.64
N VAL A 81 8.07 2.91 13.76
CA VAL A 81 9.42 3.00 14.33
C VAL A 81 10.30 3.94 13.51
N VAL A 82 10.25 3.86 12.18
CA VAL A 82 11.00 4.75 11.29
C VAL A 82 10.57 6.20 11.46
N VAL A 83 9.25 6.48 11.51
CA VAL A 83 8.73 7.84 11.71
C VAL A 83 9.19 8.40 13.06
N ILE A 84 9.06 7.63 14.15
CA ILE A 84 9.55 8.03 15.47
C ILE A 84 11.05 8.35 15.41
N TYR A 85 11.85 7.48 14.80
CA TYR A 85 13.29 7.71 14.64
C TYR A 85 13.61 9.01 13.90
N LEU A 86 12.90 9.28 12.79
CA LEU A 86 13.10 10.50 12.01
C LEU A 86 12.72 11.76 12.81
N LEU A 87 11.61 11.71 13.56
CA LEU A 87 11.19 12.81 14.44
C LEU A 87 12.21 13.08 15.54
N LEU A 88 12.76 12.04 16.17
CA LEU A 88 13.83 12.23 17.17
C LEU A 88 15.11 12.77 16.53
N ARG A 89 15.49 12.26 15.36
CA ARG A 89 16.71 12.71 14.65
C ARG A 89 16.66 14.18 14.25
N ASP A 90 15.50 14.68 13.86
CA ASP A 90 15.31 16.08 13.44
C ASP A 90 15.15 17.04 14.63
N SER A 91 15.02 16.50 15.86
CA SER A 91 14.89 17.28 17.09
C SER A 91 16.23 17.66 17.73
N ASP A 92 17.36 17.16 17.21
CA ASP A 92 18.74 17.52 17.58
C ASP A 92 19.35 18.52 16.56
#